data_AF-A0A523C7R0-F1
#
_entry.id   AF-A0A523C7R0-F1
#
_cell.length_a   1.000
_cell.length_b   1.000
_cell.length_c   1.000
_cell.angle_alpha   90.00
_cell.angle_beta   90.00
_cell.angle_gamma   90.00
#
_symmetry.space_group_name_H-M   'P 1'
#
loop_
_entity.id
_entity.type
_entity.pdbx_description
1 polymer ?
#
loop_
_entity_poly.entity_id
_entity_poly.type
_entity_poly.pdbx_seq_one_letter_code
_entity_poly.pdbx_strand_id
1 'polypeptide(L)'
;MALISSPTELTTSATDALLAIECAVIIALLLRTAPADRWRTNLWCSVFALLATASFLGALAHGLEMPTPMRTALWTPLYLSLGILVVLFIVGAVADWRGKMAAKRLVPWGLGVSAAFLGLTALLGGAFIVFIVYAATILLSALAIYTFLAVTPRLQGAAVMALAILLNLAAAAVQASNLSLHLVFPFDHNGLFHLVQIVSTAVLGLGVHLGMKSSP
;
A
#
# COMPACT_ATOMS: atom_id res chain seq x y z
N MET A 1 22.98 -11.66 12.00
CA MET A 1 21.81 -11.39 12.87
C MET A 1 21.05 -12.68 13.07
N ALA A 2 20.59 -12.94 14.29
CA ALA A 2 19.70 -14.07 14.55
C ALA A 2 18.27 -13.74 14.10
N LEU A 3 17.48 -14.77 13.84
CA LEU A 3 16.04 -14.63 13.60
C LEU A 3 15.31 -14.44 14.92
N ILE A 4 14.19 -13.71 14.90
CA ILE A 4 13.32 -13.59 16.07
C ILE A 4 12.74 -14.96 16.45
N SER A 5 12.56 -15.19 17.74
CA SER A 5 12.00 -16.44 18.27
C SER A 5 10.47 -16.54 18.21
N SER A 6 9.78 -15.41 18.05
CA SER A 6 8.31 -15.36 18.03
C SER A 6 7.76 -15.94 16.71
N PRO A 7 6.95 -17.01 16.75
CA PRO A 7 6.38 -17.60 15.53
C PRO A 7 5.51 -16.64 14.72
N THR A 8 4.69 -15.80 15.39
CA THR A 8 3.82 -14.86 14.69
C THR A 8 4.64 -13.76 14.00
N GLU A 9 5.68 -13.24 14.66
CA GLU A 9 6.61 -12.27 14.05
C GLU A 9 7.33 -12.85 12.83
N LEU A 10 7.70 -14.14 12.85
CA LEU A 10 8.26 -14.82 11.69
C LEU A 10 7.25 -14.94 10.54
N THR A 11 5.98 -15.23 10.83
CA THR A 11 4.94 -15.23 9.78
C THR A 11 4.68 -13.83 9.23
N THR A 12 4.67 -12.79 10.08
CA THR A 12 4.55 -11.39 9.67
C THR A 12 5.71 -11.01 8.77
N SER A 13 6.94 -11.34 9.15
CA SER A 13 8.15 -11.11 8.34
C SER A 13 8.09 -11.82 6.98
N ALA A 14 7.65 -13.08 6.95
CA ALA A 14 7.54 -13.86 5.72
C ALA A 14 6.47 -13.28 4.77
N THR A 15 5.32 -12.88 5.31
CA THR A 15 4.25 -12.27 4.52
C THR A 15 4.64 -10.88 3.98
N ASP A 16 5.38 -10.10 4.76
CA ASP A 16 5.98 -8.83 4.32
C ASP A 16 6.95 -9.04 3.15
N ALA A 17 7.86 -10.03 3.27
CA ALA A 17 8.79 -10.36 2.21
C ALA A 17 8.06 -10.80 0.93
N LEU A 18 7.00 -11.60 1.06
CA LEU A 18 6.17 -12.04 -0.05
C LEU A 18 5.48 -10.85 -0.74
N LEU A 19 4.92 -9.93 0.03
CA LEU A 19 4.28 -8.72 -0.48
C LEU A 19 5.28 -7.80 -1.23
N ALA A 20 6.52 -7.70 -0.73
CA ALA A 20 7.58 -6.97 -1.42
C ALA A 20 7.94 -7.60 -2.77
N ILE A 21 8.05 -8.93 -2.81
CA ILE A 21 8.29 -9.68 -4.05
C ILE A 21 7.13 -9.51 -5.02
N GLU A 22 5.89 -9.62 -4.56
CA GLU A 22 4.69 -9.42 -5.37
C GLU A 22 4.68 -8.05 -6.04
N CYS A 23 4.97 -6.99 -5.28
CA CYS A 23 5.07 -5.63 -5.81
C CYS A 23 6.14 -5.53 -6.92
N ALA A 24 7.31 -6.16 -6.72
CA ALA A 24 8.37 -6.19 -7.74
C ALA A 24 7.92 -6.92 -9.02
N VAL A 25 7.18 -8.04 -8.87
CA VAL A 25 6.59 -8.78 -10.00
C VAL A 25 5.58 -7.90 -10.74
N ILE A 26 4.67 -7.22 -10.03
CA ILE A 26 3.68 -6.32 -10.63
C ILE A 26 4.38 -5.20 -11.40
N ILE A 27 5.40 -4.55 -10.83
CA ILE A 27 6.19 -3.52 -11.50
C ILE A 27 6.79 -4.07 -12.80
N ALA A 28 7.44 -5.24 -12.75
CA ALA A 28 8.03 -5.85 -13.93
C ALA A 28 6.99 -6.14 -15.02
N LEU A 29 5.79 -6.58 -14.65
CA LEU A 29 4.68 -6.82 -15.58
C LEU A 29 4.18 -5.51 -16.23
N LEU A 30 3.96 -4.46 -15.42
CA LEU A 30 3.50 -3.15 -15.90
C LEU A 30 4.51 -2.48 -16.83
N LEU A 31 5.81 -2.64 -16.56
CA LEU A 31 6.87 -2.09 -17.42
C LEU A 31 7.03 -2.86 -18.74
N ARG A 32 6.75 -4.18 -18.75
CA ARG A 32 6.81 -5.02 -19.97
C ARG A 32 5.67 -4.72 -20.93
N THR A 33 4.51 -4.35 -20.41
CA THR A 33 3.36 -3.95 -21.21
C THR A 33 3.60 -2.51 -21.67
N ALA A 34 4.22 -2.35 -22.85
CA ALA A 34 4.61 -1.04 -23.39
C ALA A 34 3.50 0.01 -23.18
N PRO A 35 3.71 1.00 -22.30
CA PRO A 35 2.59 1.81 -21.84
C PRO A 35 2.29 2.95 -22.81
N ALA A 36 1.03 3.07 -23.22
CA ALA A 36 0.52 4.24 -23.95
C ALA A 36 0.71 5.53 -23.12
N ASP A 37 0.57 5.45 -21.79
CA ASP A 37 0.84 6.54 -20.85
C ASP A 37 1.98 6.17 -19.87
N ARG A 38 3.19 6.61 -20.20
CA ARG A 38 4.38 6.46 -19.34
C ARG A 38 4.25 7.17 -17.99
N TRP A 39 3.54 8.29 -17.92
CA TRP A 39 3.41 9.04 -16.67
C TRP A 39 2.54 8.28 -15.67
N ARG A 40 1.39 7.77 -16.12
CA ARG A 40 0.51 6.95 -15.30
C ARG A 40 1.19 5.65 -14.86
N THR A 41 1.96 5.03 -15.76
CA THR A 41 2.75 3.82 -15.45
C THR A 41 3.79 4.08 -14.37
N ASN A 42 4.56 5.17 -14.51
CA ASN A 42 5.56 5.55 -13.51
C ASN A 42 4.93 5.91 -12.16
N LEU A 43 3.72 6.50 -12.15
CA LEU A 43 2.99 6.78 -10.92
C LEU A 43 2.63 5.48 -10.18
N TRP A 44 2.00 4.52 -10.87
CA TRP A 44 1.63 3.25 -10.24
C TRP A 44 2.84 2.40 -9.88
N CYS A 45 3.89 2.37 -10.72
CA CYS A 45 5.15 1.72 -10.37
C CYS A 45 5.78 2.33 -9.12
N SER A 46 5.69 3.66 -8.94
CA SER A 46 6.13 4.32 -7.71
C SER A 46 5.31 3.89 -6.49
N VAL A 47 3.99 3.74 -6.62
CA VAL A 47 3.12 3.21 -5.55
C VAL A 47 3.57 1.81 -5.12
N PHE A 48 3.74 0.90 -6.08
CA PHE A 48 4.20 -0.46 -5.79
C PHE A 48 5.65 -0.50 -5.28
N ALA A 49 6.53 0.40 -5.73
CA ALA A 49 7.92 0.45 -5.26
C ALA A 49 8.01 0.93 -3.81
N LEU A 50 7.20 1.91 -3.43
CA LEU A 50 7.09 2.36 -2.04
C LEU A 50 6.49 1.27 -1.15
N LEU A 51 5.50 0.52 -1.64
CA LEU A 51 4.95 -0.62 -0.92
C LEU A 51 6.01 -1.71 -0.73
N ALA A 52 6.72 -2.07 -1.80
CA ALA A 52 7.80 -3.04 -1.74
C ALA A 52 8.89 -2.63 -0.74
N THR A 53 9.23 -1.34 -0.70
CA THR A 53 10.21 -0.80 0.24
C THR A 53 9.70 -0.90 1.68
N ALA A 54 8.46 -0.48 1.94
CA ALA A 54 7.86 -0.57 3.26
C ALA A 54 7.79 -2.02 3.75
N SER A 55 7.29 -2.94 2.92
CA SER A 55 7.17 -4.35 3.25
C SER A 55 8.53 -5.05 3.40
N PHE A 56 9.53 -4.69 2.59
CA PHE A 56 10.89 -5.21 2.79
C PHE A 56 11.48 -4.76 4.13
N LEU A 57 11.32 -3.48 4.49
CA LEU A 57 11.77 -2.97 5.80
C LEU A 57 10.98 -3.62 6.95
N GLY A 58 9.69 -3.87 6.76
CA GLY A 58 8.83 -4.62 7.69
C GLY A 58 9.34 -6.05 7.89
N ALA A 59 9.66 -6.75 6.80
CA ALA A 59 10.24 -8.10 6.84
C ALA A 59 11.50 -8.14 7.71
N LEU A 60 12.39 -7.16 7.55
CA LEU A 60 13.61 -7.05 8.37
C LEU A 60 13.28 -6.73 9.84
N ALA A 61 12.38 -5.78 10.08
CA ALA A 61 12.02 -5.31 11.43
C ALA A 61 11.34 -6.39 12.27
N HIS A 62 10.49 -7.22 11.64
CA HIS A 62 9.80 -8.34 12.28
C HIS A 62 10.68 -9.60 12.34
N GLY A 63 11.50 -9.87 11.31
CA GLY A 63 12.20 -11.15 11.19
C GLY A 63 13.52 -11.26 11.94
N LEU A 64 14.20 -10.12 12.20
CA LEU A 64 15.56 -10.11 12.75
C LEU A 64 15.58 -9.61 14.19
N GLU A 65 16.34 -10.30 15.03
CA GLU A 65 16.69 -9.78 16.35
C GLU A 65 17.65 -8.61 16.20
N MET A 66 17.24 -7.43 16.69
CA MET A 66 18.04 -6.22 16.58
C MET A 66 17.85 -5.26 17.77
N PRO A 67 18.88 -4.45 18.09
CA PRO A 67 18.79 -3.39 19.10
C PRO A 67 17.69 -2.39 18.76
N THR A 68 17.04 -1.84 19.79
CA THR A 68 15.96 -0.84 19.64
C THR A 68 16.31 0.34 18.71
N PRO A 69 17.51 0.96 18.79
CA PRO A 69 17.86 2.07 17.90
C PRO A 69 17.84 1.69 16.42
N MET A 70 18.31 0.48 16.08
CA MET A 70 18.30 -0.01 14.70
C MET A 70 16.89 -0.28 14.22
N ARG A 71 16.05 -0.87 15.09
CA ARG A 71 14.63 -1.09 14.79
C ARG A 71 13.92 0.22 14.50
N THR A 72 14.07 1.23 15.37
CA THR A 72 13.50 2.56 15.17
C THR A 72 14.00 3.21 13.88
N ALA A 73 15.28 3.02 13.53
CA ALA A 73 15.84 3.53 12.29
C ALA A 73 15.24 2.89 11.02
N LEU A 74 14.73 1.65 11.09
CA LEU A 74 13.98 1.02 9.99
C LEU A 74 12.54 1.54 9.86
N TRP A 75 11.89 1.82 11.00
CA TRP A 75 10.50 2.29 11.01
C TRP A 75 10.33 3.68 10.38
N THR A 76 11.32 4.57 10.50
CA THR A 76 11.26 5.90 9.90
C THR A 76 11.12 5.88 8.36
N PRO A 77 12.02 5.24 7.59
CA PRO A 77 11.86 5.12 6.14
C PRO A 77 10.66 4.27 5.73
N LEU A 78 10.24 3.31 6.57
CA LEU A 78 9.00 2.54 6.36
C LEU A 78 7.78 3.47 6.40
N TYR A 79 7.61 4.26 7.47
CA TYR A 79 6.50 5.20 7.59
C TYR A 79 6.54 6.28 6.52
N LEU A 80 7.73 6.76 6.13
CA LEU A 80 7.88 7.70 5.02
C LEU A 80 7.37 7.09 3.71
N SER A 81 7.73 5.83 3.44
CA SER A 81 7.30 5.11 2.24
C SER A 81 5.78 4.94 2.22
N LEU A 82 5.18 4.51 3.32
CA LEU A 82 3.73 4.39 3.47
C LEU A 82 3.02 5.74 3.34
N GLY A 83 3.58 6.80 3.95
CA GLY A 83 3.05 8.16 3.88
C GLY A 83 2.96 8.67 2.45
N ILE A 84 4.04 8.52 1.67
CA ILE A 84 4.09 8.95 0.27
C ILE A 84 3.21 8.05 -0.61
N LEU A 85 3.20 6.74 -0.34
CA LEU A 85 2.38 5.77 -1.07
C LEU A 85 0.91 6.17 -1.08
N VAL A 86 0.35 6.50 0.09
CA VAL A 86 -1.07 6.87 0.24
C VAL A 86 -1.38 8.14 -0.56
N VAL A 87 -0.47 9.11 -0.60
CA VAL A 87 -0.61 10.31 -1.45
C VAL A 87 -0.59 9.94 -2.93
N LEU A 88 0.38 9.16 -3.38
CA LEU A 88 0.46 8.78 -4.78
C LEU A 88 -0.78 7.99 -5.22
N PHE A 89 -1.37 7.21 -4.32
CA PHE A 89 -2.61 6.49 -4.57
C PHE A 89 -3.77 7.44 -4.93
N ILE A 90 -4.02 8.48 -4.11
CA ILE A 90 -5.08 9.45 -4.40
C ILE A 90 -4.74 10.37 -5.57
N VAL A 91 -3.46 10.68 -5.78
CA VAL A 91 -3.00 11.38 -6.99
C VAL A 91 -3.33 10.55 -8.23
N GLY A 92 -3.14 9.22 -8.18
CA GLY A 92 -3.54 8.28 -9.23
C GLY A 92 -5.05 8.28 -9.48
N ALA A 93 -5.85 8.16 -8.42
CA ALA A 93 -7.31 8.21 -8.52
C ALA A 93 -7.82 9.54 -9.13
N VAL A 94 -7.28 10.67 -8.68
CA VAL A 94 -7.63 11.99 -9.23
C VAL A 94 -7.15 12.15 -10.67
N ALA A 95 -6.01 11.56 -11.05
CA ALA A 95 -5.55 11.58 -12.43
C ALA A 95 -6.52 10.83 -13.35
N ASP A 96 -7.00 9.66 -12.91
CA ASP A 96 -7.97 8.85 -13.63
C ASP A 96 -9.34 9.54 -13.73
N TRP A 97 -9.72 10.37 -12.75
CA TRP A 97 -11.00 11.09 -12.75
C TRP A 97 -10.99 12.43 -13.49
N ARG A 98 -9.99 13.27 -13.23
CA ARG A 98 -9.93 14.68 -13.65
C ARG A 98 -8.72 15.00 -14.50
N GLY A 99 -7.91 14.00 -14.84
CA GLY A 99 -6.70 14.16 -15.65
C GLY A 99 -5.46 14.60 -14.87
N LYS A 100 -4.32 14.46 -15.55
CA LYS A 100 -2.97 14.67 -15.01
C LYS A 100 -2.74 16.04 -14.38
N MET A 101 -3.35 17.10 -14.90
CA MET A 101 -3.15 18.46 -14.37
C MET A 101 -3.75 18.62 -12.97
N ALA A 102 -4.97 18.10 -12.76
CA ALA A 102 -5.62 18.12 -11.45
C ALA A 102 -4.82 17.29 -10.43
N ALA A 103 -4.35 16.11 -10.84
CA ALA A 103 -3.52 15.25 -10.02
C ALA A 103 -2.20 15.92 -9.58
N LYS A 104 -1.49 16.59 -10.50
CA LYS A 104 -0.25 17.31 -10.18
C LYS A 104 -0.45 18.44 -9.17
N ARG A 105 -1.60 19.13 -9.22
CA ARG A 105 -1.93 20.18 -8.23
C ARG A 105 -2.17 19.63 -6.83
N LEU A 106 -2.54 18.35 -6.71
CA LEU A 106 -2.75 17.69 -5.42
C LEU A 106 -1.43 17.32 -4.72
N VAL A 107 -0.35 17.07 -5.50
CA VAL A 107 0.95 16.62 -4.96
C VAL A 107 1.48 17.46 -3.80
N PRO A 108 1.61 18.80 -3.88
CA PRO A 108 2.16 19.59 -2.77
C PRO A 108 1.32 19.48 -1.49
N TRP A 109 -0.01 19.46 -1.63
CA TRP A 109 -0.92 19.28 -0.50
C TRP A 109 -0.81 17.88 0.09
N GLY A 110 -0.75 16.86 -0.76
CA GLY A 110 -0.54 15.47 -0.35
C GLY A 110 0.75 15.32 0.46
N LEU A 111 1.86 15.87 -0.02
CA LEU A 111 3.14 15.86 0.70
C LEU A 111 3.03 16.57 2.06
N GLY A 112 2.32 17.70 2.13
CA GLY A 112 2.03 18.37 3.41
C GLY A 112 1.27 17.48 4.39
N VAL A 113 0.26 16.74 3.90
CA VAL A 113 -0.50 15.78 4.71
C VAL A 113 0.38 14.59 5.14
N SER A 114 1.24 14.05 4.27
CA SER A 114 2.19 12.99 4.66
C SER A 114 3.19 13.47 5.71
N ALA A 115 3.67 14.70 5.60
CA ALA A 115 4.55 15.30 6.61
C ALA A 115 3.83 15.45 7.96
N ALA A 116 2.57 15.89 7.95
CA ALA A 116 1.75 15.94 9.16
C ALA A 116 1.52 14.55 9.77
N PHE A 117 1.24 13.54 8.94
CA PHE A 117 1.13 12.14 9.35
C PHE A 117 2.43 11.64 10.03
N LEU A 118 3.60 11.89 9.43
CA LEU A 118 4.88 11.51 10.00
C LEU A 118 5.16 12.21 11.33
N GLY A 119 4.91 13.51 11.40
CA GLY A 119 5.05 14.29 12.63
C GLY A 119 4.15 13.76 13.74
N LEU A 120 2.87 13.50 13.45
CA LEU A 120 1.93 12.96 14.42
C LEU A 120 2.30 11.54 14.89
N THR A 121 2.75 10.69 13.95
CA THR A 121 3.21 9.33 14.28
C THR A 121 4.43 9.38 15.21
N ALA A 122 5.38 10.29 14.97
CA ALA A 122 6.53 10.49 15.84
C ALA A 122 6.12 11.01 17.23
N LEU A 123 5.20 11.98 17.31
CA LEU A 123 4.71 12.55 18.57
C LEU A 123 3.93 11.55 19.42
N LEU A 124 3.24 10.60 18.79
CA LEU A 124 2.45 9.56 19.47
C LEU A 124 3.24 8.25 19.68
N GLY A 125 4.57 8.30 19.67
CA GLY A 125 5.42 7.14 19.99
C GLY A 125 5.36 6.02 18.97
N GLY A 126 5.04 6.31 17.70
CA GLY A 126 4.98 5.31 16.63
C GLY A 126 3.67 4.50 16.59
N ALA A 127 2.59 5.04 17.16
CA ALA A 127 1.29 4.35 17.17
C ALA A 127 0.75 4.11 15.75
N PHE A 128 0.75 2.86 15.31
CA PHE A 128 0.34 2.47 13.95
C PHE A 128 -1.12 2.84 13.61
N ILE A 129 -1.98 3.01 14.61
CA ILE A 129 -3.36 3.48 14.43
C ILE A 129 -3.45 4.82 13.70
N VAL A 130 -2.42 5.68 13.86
CA VAL A 130 -2.32 6.96 13.14
C VAL A 130 -2.26 6.72 11.63
N PHE A 131 -1.52 5.69 11.21
CA PHE A 131 -1.44 5.30 9.80
C PHE A 131 -2.77 4.71 9.32
N ILE A 132 -3.42 3.85 10.11
CA ILE A 132 -4.71 3.26 9.73
C ILE A 132 -5.75 4.35 9.44
N VAL A 133 -5.90 5.35 10.31
CA VAL A 133 -6.86 6.45 10.12
C VAL A 133 -6.50 7.29 8.89
N TYR A 134 -5.21 7.61 8.74
CA TYR A 134 -4.70 8.35 7.59
C TYR A 134 -4.97 7.63 6.26
N ALA A 135 -4.57 6.36 6.17
CA ALA A 135 -4.77 5.52 4.99
C ALA A 135 -6.26 5.32 4.69
N ALA A 136 -7.08 5.00 5.70
CA ALA A 136 -8.52 4.80 5.52
C ALA A 136 -9.21 6.03 4.93
N THR A 137 -8.90 7.23 5.42
CA THR A 137 -9.48 8.49 4.93
C THR A 137 -9.20 8.69 3.43
N ILE A 138 -7.97 8.45 3.02
CA ILE A 138 -7.54 8.63 1.64
C ILE A 138 -8.07 7.51 0.75
N LEU A 139 -8.04 6.26 1.22
CA LEU A 139 -8.57 5.11 0.49
C LEU A 139 -10.09 5.19 0.30
N LEU A 140 -10.85 5.68 1.27
CA LEU A 140 -12.29 5.94 1.11
C LEU A 140 -12.56 6.98 0.02
N SER A 141 -11.73 8.02 -0.06
CA SER A 141 -11.82 9.03 -1.14
C SER A 141 -11.50 8.42 -2.50
N ALA A 142 -10.45 7.60 -2.60
CA ALA A 142 -10.11 6.88 -3.82
C ALA A 142 -11.18 5.86 -4.21
N LEU A 143 -11.79 5.18 -3.23
CA LEU A 143 -12.90 4.24 -3.43
C LEU A 143 -14.11 4.94 -4.05
N ALA A 144 -14.49 6.11 -3.53
CA ALA A 144 -15.58 6.89 -4.09
C ALA A 144 -15.32 7.24 -5.56
N ILE A 145 -14.07 7.65 -5.89
CA ILE A 145 -13.66 7.94 -7.26
C ILE A 145 -13.74 6.69 -8.15
N TYR A 146 -13.12 5.58 -7.77
CA TYR A 146 -13.11 4.38 -8.60
C TYR A 146 -14.49 3.72 -8.72
N THR A 147 -15.32 3.81 -7.70
CA THR A 147 -16.73 3.39 -7.77
C THR A 147 -17.49 4.26 -8.77
N PHE A 148 -17.32 5.59 -8.73
CA PHE A 148 -17.90 6.49 -9.72
C PHE A 148 -17.43 6.17 -11.16
N LEU A 149 -16.13 5.90 -11.34
CA LEU A 149 -15.58 5.53 -12.65
C LEU A 149 -16.08 4.17 -13.15
N ALA A 150 -16.34 3.22 -12.23
CA ALA A 150 -16.89 1.91 -12.54
C ALA A 150 -18.36 1.98 -12.98
N VAL A 151 -19.18 2.82 -12.34
CA VAL A 151 -20.60 2.97 -12.70
C VAL A 151 -20.82 3.87 -13.92
N THR A 152 -19.85 4.73 -14.27
CA THR A 152 -19.89 5.59 -15.46
C THR A 152 -19.14 5.02 -16.69
N PRO A 153 -18.88 3.71 -16.69
CA PRO A 153 -17.76 2.99 -17.36
C PRO A 153 -16.72 3.84 -18.11
N ARG A 154 -16.08 4.82 -17.45
CA ARG A 154 -15.10 5.71 -18.10
C ARG A 154 -13.68 5.17 -18.16
N LEU A 155 -13.39 4.15 -17.35
CA LEU A 155 -12.07 3.55 -17.23
C LEU A 155 -12.22 2.04 -17.07
N GLN A 156 -11.62 1.28 -17.99
CA GLN A 156 -11.55 -0.17 -17.85
C GLN A 156 -10.72 -0.51 -16.61
N GLY A 157 -11.13 -1.53 -15.86
CA GLY A 157 -10.45 -1.90 -14.61
C GLY A 157 -10.85 -1.06 -13.39
N ALA A 158 -11.63 0.03 -13.51
CA ALA A 158 -12.06 0.83 -12.36
C ALA A 158 -12.80 0.01 -11.28
N ALA A 159 -13.66 -0.93 -11.68
CA ALA A 159 -14.34 -1.83 -10.75
C ALA A 159 -13.36 -2.75 -10.01
N VAL A 160 -12.31 -3.22 -10.70
CA VAL A 160 -11.26 -4.07 -10.12
C VAL A 160 -10.42 -3.25 -9.13
N MET A 161 -10.11 -2.00 -9.46
CA MET A 161 -9.43 -1.07 -8.54
C MET A 161 -10.28 -0.77 -7.31
N ALA A 162 -11.60 -0.54 -7.47
CA ALA A 162 -12.51 -0.34 -6.35
C ALA A 162 -12.56 -1.58 -5.42
N LEU A 163 -12.59 -2.79 -6.00
CA LEU A 163 -12.51 -4.03 -5.23
C LEU A 163 -11.19 -4.15 -4.45
N ALA A 164 -10.05 -3.83 -5.07
CA ALA A 164 -8.76 -3.80 -4.36
C ALA A 164 -8.76 -2.78 -3.21
N ILE A 165 -9.39 -1.61 -3.38
CA ILE A 165 -9.46 -0.63 -2.30
C ILE A 165 -10.35 -1.12 -1.15
N LEU A 166 -11.47 -1.78 -1.46
CA LEU A 166 -12.32 -2.42 -0.45
C LEU A 166 -11.56 -3.50 0.33
N LEU A 167 -10.78 -4.34 -0.37
CA LEU A 167 -9.94 -5.36 0.28
C LEU A 167 -8.86 -4.73 1.15
N ASN A 168 -8.22 -3.63 0.73
CA ASN A 168 -7.27 -2.89 1.58
C ASN A 168 -7.93 -2.28 2.83
N LEU A 169 -9.17 -1.76 2.72
CA LEU A 169 -9.91 -1.27 3.88
C LEU A 169 -10.28 -2.42 4.84
N ALA A 170 -10.64 -3.59 4.31
CA ALA A 170 -10.84 -4.79 5.12
C ALA A 170 -9.54 -5.25 5.80
N ALA A 171 -8.40 -5.20 5.10
CA ALA A 171 -7.10 -5.48 5.67
C ALA A 171 -6.79 -4.51 6.83
N ALA A 172 -7.03 -3.20 6.65
CA ALA A 172 -6.84 -2.21 7.71
C ALA A 172 -7.73 -2.50 8.94
N ALA A 173 -8.95 -3.01 8.75
CA ALA A 173 -9.80 -3.44 9.85
C ALA A 173 -9.26 -4.68 10.57
N VAL A 174 -8.69 -5.65 9.84
CA VAL A 174 -7.99 -6.80 10.43
C VAL A 174 -6.80 -6.34 11.26
N GLN A 175 -5.98 -5.43 10.71
CA GLN A 175 -4.83 -4.84 11.38
C GLN A 175 -5.19 -4.09 12.67
N ALA A 176 -6.34 -3.41 12.69
CA ALA A 176 -6.84 -2.68 13.85
C ALA A 176 -7.48 -3.58 14.92
N SER A 177 -7.58 -4.89 14.66
CA SER A 177 -8.22 -5.86 15.55
C SER A 177 -7.19 -6.64 16.38
N ASN A 178 -7.69 -7.48 17.29
CA ASN A 178 -6.87 -8.48 18.00
C ASN A 178 -7.04 -9.89 17.40
N LEU A 179 -7.44 -9.98 16.13
CA LEU A 179 -7.68 -11.26 15.48
C LEU A 179 -6.38 -12.07 15.40
N SER A 180 -6.48 -13.36 15.67
CA SER A 180 -5.41 -14.32 15.46
C SER A 180 -6.01 -15.62 14.97
N LEU A 181 -5.30 -16.30 14.07
CA LEU A 181 -5.73 -17.56 13.47
C LEU A 181 -4.54 -18.50 13.37
N HIS A 182 -4.78 -19.78 13.68
CA HIS A 182 -3.81 -20.83 13.41
C HIS A 182 -4.25 -21.58 12.15
N LEU A 183 -3.52 -21.37 11.05
CA LEU A 183 -3.68 -22.15 9.83
C LEU A 183 -2.72 -23.34 9.90
N VAL A 184 -1.73 -23.38 8.99
CA VAL A 184 -0.55 -24.25 9.12
C VAL A 184 0.46 -23.66 10.11
N PHE A 185 0.55 -22.32 10.13
CA PHE A 185 1.37 -21.53 11.05
C PHE A 185 0.47 -20.57 11.86
N PRO A 186 0.91 -20.07 13.02
CA PRO A 186 0.18 -19.06 13.78
C PRO A 186 0.31 -17.68 13.13
N PHE A 187 -0.81 -17.03 12.85
CA PHE A 187 -0.88 -15.65 12.36
C PHE A 187 -1.61 -14.78 13.38
N ASP A 188 -1.02 -13.64 13.73
CA ASP A 188 -1.73 -12.57 14.43
C ASP A 188 -2.33 -11.57 13.42
N HIS A 189 -2.88 -10.47 13.93
CA HIS A 189 -3.50 -9.43 13.13
C HIS A 189 -2.56 -8.87 12.05
N ASN A 190 -1.24 -8.79 12.29
CA ASN A 190 -0.27 -8.31 11.31
C ASN A 190 -0.09 -9.32 10.17
N GLY A 191 0.12 -10.59 10.51
CA GLY A 191 0.22 -11.64 9.52
C GLY A 191 -1.05 -11.77 8.68
N LEU A 192 -2.22 -11.69 9.32
CA LEU A 192 -3.51 -11.74 8.63
C LEU A 192 -3.76 -10.51 7.75
N PHE A 193 -3.39 -9.32 8.24
CA PHE A 193 -3.42 -8.09 7.46
C PHE A 193 -2.62 -8.24 6.15
N HIS A 194 -1.38 -8.72 6.22
CA HIS A 194 -0.56 -8.94 5.04
C HIS A 194 -1.14 -9.98 4.08
N LEU A 195 -1.76 -11.06 4.57
CA LEU A 195 -2.43 -12.03 3.71
C LEU A 195 -3.57 -11.41 2.89
N VAL A 196 -4.40 -10.58 3.53
CA VAL A 196 -5.45 -9.83 2.81
C VAL A 196 -4.83 -8.81 1.85
N GLN A 197 -3.76 -8.15 2.27
CA GLN A 197 -3.06 -7.14 1.47
C GLN A 197 -2.39 -7.73 0.23
N ILE A 198 -1.84 -8.94 0.29
CA ILE A 198 -1.29 -9.66 -0.87
C ILE A 198 -2.39 -9.85 -1.93
N VAL A 199 -3.53 -10.44 -1.53
CA VAL A 199 -4.67 -10.62 -2.45
C VAL A 199 -5.13 -9.28 -3.02
N SER A 200 -5.25 -8.27 -2.16
CA SER A 200 -5.63 -6.92 -2.54
C SER A 200 -4.66 -6.28 -3.55
N THR A 201 -3.35 -6.49 -3.37
CA THR A 201 -2.28 -5.92 -4.18
C THR A 201 -2.23 -6.57 -5.56
N ALA A 202 -2.40 -7.89 -5.64
CA ALA A 202 -2.61 -8.58 -6.92
C ALA A 202 -3.82 -8.02 -7.69
N VAL A 203 -4.96 -7.85 -7.01
CA VAL A 203 -6.19 -7.30 -7.61
C VAL A 203 -5.95 -5.86 -8.07
N LEU A 204 -5.24 -5.04 -7.28
CA LEU A 204 -4.86 -3.68 -7.67
C LEU A 204 -4.00 -3.67 -8.93
N GLY A 205 -2.95 -4.50 -8.98
CA GLY A 205 -2.08 -4.64 -10.14
C GLY A 205 -2.85 -5.01 -11.42
N LEU A 206 -3.81 -5.93 -11.31
CA LEU A 206 -4.71 -6.28 -12.40
C LEU A 206 -5.58 -5.09 -12.83
N GLY A 207 -6.19 -4.37 -11.88
CA GLY A 207 -7.02 -3.20 -12.16
C GLY A 207 -6.25 -2.10 -12.88
N VAL A 208 -5.03 -1.82 -12.43
CA VAL A 208 -4.11 -0.86 -13.08
C VAL A 208 -3.80 -1.30 -14.51
N HIS A 209 -3.40 -2.57 -14.71
CA HIS A 209 -3.07 -3.12 -16.03
C HIS A 209 -4.25 -3.03 -17.01
N LEU A 210 -5.46 -3.39 -16.56
CA LEU A 210 -6.67 -3.28 -17.38
C LEU A 210 -6.93 -1.83 -17.80
N GLY A 211 -6.78 -0.88 -16.89
CA GLY A 211 -6.97 0.54 -17.20
C GLY A 211 -5.89 1.13 -18.09
N MET A 212 -4.72 0.49 -18.23
CA MET A 212 -3.65 0.96 -19.13
C MET A 212 -3.92 0.60 -20.59
N LYS A 213 -4.68 -0.47 -20.85
CA LYS A 213 -5.05 -0.88 -22.22
C LYS A 213 -6.10 0.03 -22.86
N SER A 214 -6.82 0.82 -22.06
CA SER A 214 -7.93 1.66 -22.48
C SER A 214 -7.58 3.13 -22.72
N SER A 215 -6.30 3.52 -22.67
CA SER A 215 -5.92 4.89 -23.02
C SER A 215 -6.08 5.10 -24.54
N PRO A 216 -6.89 6.07 -25.00
CA PRO A 216 -7.06 6.37 -26.42
C PRO A 216 -5.77 6.87 -27.08
#